data_AF-A0A4Q3VU54-F1
#
_entry.id   AF-A0A4Q3VU54-F1
#
_cell.length_a   1.000
_cell.length_b   1.000
_cell.length_c   1.000
_cell.angle_alpha   90.00
_cell.angle_beta   90.00
_cell.angle_gamma   90.00
#
_symmetry.space_group_name_H-M   'P 1'
#
loop_
_entity.id
_entity.type
_entity.pdbx_description
1 polymer ?
#
loop_
_entity_poly.entity_id
_entity_poly.type
_entity_poly.pdbx_seq_one_letter_code
_entity_poly.pdbx_strand_id
1 'polypeptide(L)' 'MSEVAALTQRIVAAVERVVIGKREAVSNALCALFAEGHVLIEDAPGVAKTQLVKSLARSIGLDFRRIQCT' A
#
# COMPACT_ATOMS: atom_id res chain seq x y z
N MET A 1 19.17 -8.87 -5.52
CA MET A 1 18.38 -8.62 -4.28
C MET A 1 18.41 -7.15 -3.85
N SER A 2 19.56 -6.45 -3.90
CA SER A 2 19.67 -5.02 -3.52
C SER A 2 18.74 -4.09 -4.32
N GLU A 3 18.56 -4.34 -5.62
CA GLU A 3 17.70 -3.51 -6.49
C GLU A 3 16.23 -3.56 -6.08
N VAL A 4 15.71 -4.75 -5.78
CA VAL A 4 14.32 -4.94 -5.30
C VAL A 4 14.11 -4.22 -3.97
N ALA A 5 15.08 -4.31 -3.06
CA ALA A 5 15.03 -3.60 -1.79
C ALA A 5 15.01 -2.07 -1.98
N ALA A 6 15.87 -1.54 -2.85
CA ALA A 6 15.91 -0.11 -3.17
C ALA A 6 14.61 0.38 -3.83
N LEU A 7 14.04 -0.40 -4.76
CA LEU A 7 12.76 -0.07 -5.38
C LEU A 7 11.61 -0.09 -4.36
N THR A 8 11.57 -1.10 -3.50
CA THR A 8 10.58 -1.20 -2.41
C THR A 8 10.65 0.02 -1.50
N GLN A 9 11.85 0.44 -1.10
CA GLN A 9 12.04 1.64 -0.29
C GLN A 9 11.54 2.91 -0.99
N ARG A 10 11.76 3.04 -2.31
CA ARG A 10 11.26 4.16 -3.09
C ARG A 10 9.73 4.19 -3.14
N ILE A 11 9.10 3.02 -3.30
CA ILE A 11 7.63 2.90 -3.30
C ILE A 11 7.06 3.30 -1.93
N VAL A 12 7.62 2.77 -0.84
CA VAL A 12 7.20 3.12 0.53
C VAL A 12 7.32 4.62 0.77
N ALA A 13 8.46 5.22 0.43
CA ALA A 13 8.68 6.66 0.60
C ALA A 13 7.72 7.52 -0.25
N ALA A 14 7.32 7.05 -1.44
CA ALA A 14 6.33 7.73 -2.27
C ALA A 14 4.94 7.71 -1.62
N VAL A 15 4.53 6.58 -1.02
CA VAL A 15 3.24 6.45 -0.32
C VAL A 15 3.23 7.28 0.98
N GLU A 16 4.33 7.33 1.71
CA GLU A 16 4.47 8.13 2.95
C GLU A 16 4.22 9.63 2.75
N ARG A 17 4.38 10.15 1.52
CA ARG A 17 4.04 11.55 1.18
C ARG A 17 2.54 11.83 1.17
N VAL A 18 1.71 10.79 1.05
CA VAL A 18 0.24 10.88 0.98
C VAL A 18 -0.41 10.34 2.24
N VAL A 19 0.19 9.31 2.85
CA VAL A 19 -0.34 8.63 4.04
C VAL A 19 0.70 8.60 5.15
N ILE A 20 0.44 9.35 6.22
CA ILE A 20 1.34 9.52 7.35
C ILE A 20 1.17 8.36 8.34
N GLY A 21 2.29 7.84 8.86
CA GLY A 21 2.29 6.90 9.99
C GLY A 21 1.82 5.48 9.66
N LYS A 22 1.77 5.09 8.38
CA LYS A 22 1.29 3.76 7.94
C LYS A 22 2.37 2.92 7.22
N ARG A 23 3.65 3.17 7.52
CA ARG A 23 4.79 2.50 6.88
C ARG A 23 4.67 0.98 6.91
N GLU A 24 4.36 0.43 8.08
CA GLU A 24 4.24 -1.02 8.27
C GLU A 24 3.12 -1.63 7.40
N ALA A 25 1.95 -0.99 7.37
CA ALA A 25 0.84 -1.43 6.52
C ALA A 25 1.21 -1.42 5.02
N VAL A 26 1.98 -0.42 4.57
CA VAL A 26 2.49 -0.37 3.19
C VAL A 26 3.49 -1.49 2.93
N SER A 27 4.43 -1.73 3.85
CA SER A 27 5.40 -2.83 3.73
C SER A 27 4.72 -4.21 3.68
N ASN A 28 3.72 -4.44 4.53
CA ASN A 28 2.95 -5.69 4.54
C ASN A 28 2.13 -5.86 3.26
N ALA A 29 1.55 -4.78 2.73
CA ALA A 29 0.86 -4.81 1.45
C ALA A 29 1.79 -5.16 0.27
N LEU A 30 3.01 -4.63 0.26
CA LEU A 30 4.03 -4.99 -0.73
C LEU A 30 4.49 -6.44 -0.58
N CYS A 31 4.69 -6.91 0.65
CA CYS A 31 5.02 -8.31 0.92
C CYS A 31 3.94 -9.25 0.39
N ALA A 32 2.68 -8.97 0.70
CA ALA A 32 1.55 -9.74 0.20
C ALA A 32 1.46 -9.69 -1.33
N LEU A 33 1.68 -8.54 -1.95
CA LEU A 33 1.70 -8.40 -3.42
C LEU A 33 2.78 -9.30 -4.05
N PHE A 34 4.00 -9.30 -3.50
CA PHE A 34 5.08 -10.17 -4.01
C PHE A 34 4.82 -11.65 -3.79
N ALA A 35 4.05 -12.00 -2.76
CA ALA A 35 3.61 -13.35 -2.48
C ALA A 35 2.31 -13.75 -3.20
N GLU A 36 1.77 -12.88 -4.06
CA GLU A 36 0.46 -13.06 -4.72
C GLU A 36 -0.71 -13.29 -3.72
N GLY A 37 -0.58 -12.75 -2.52
CA GLY A 37 -1.55 -12.87 -1.43
C GLY A 37 -2.56 -11.73 -1.37
N HIS A 38 -3.41 -11.77 -0.33
CA HIS A 38 -4.42 -10.76 -0.04
C HIS A 38 -4.20 -10.11 1.32
N VAL A 39 -4.62 -8.86 1.48
CA VAL A 39 -4.49 -8.10 2.72
C VAL A 39 -5.85 -7.62 3.19
N LEU A 40 -6.11 -7.83 4.48
CA LEU A 40 -7.19 -7.17 5.21
C LEU A 40 -6.61 -5.97 5.96
N ILE A 41 -7.19 -4.78 5.77
CA ILE A 41 -6.77 -3.56 6.45
C ILE A 41 -7.82 -3.20 7.51
N GLU A 42 -7.56 -3.59 8.75
CA GLU A 42 -8.39 -3.24 9.90
C GLU A 42 -7.88 -1.96 10.56
N ASP A 43 -8.78 -1.00 10.75
CA ASP A 43 -8.45 0.28 11.39
C ASP A 43 -9.74 1.05 11.71
N ALA A 44 -9.63 2.15 12.44
CA ALA A 44 -10.75 3.05 12.72
C ALA A 44 -11.32 3.70 11.42
N PRO A 45 -12.57 4.21 11.42
CA PRO A 45 -13.07 5.01 10.31
C PRO A 45 -12.26 6.32 10.16
N GLY A 46 -12.04 6.75 8.91
CA GLY A 46 -11.37 8.03 8.60
C GLY A 46 -9.83 8.00 8.56
N VAL A 47 -9.18 6.89 8.91
CA VAL A 47 -7.71 6.76 8.98
C VAL A 47 -7.02 6.43 7.64
N ALA A 48 -7.51 7.02 6.55
CA ALA A 48 -6.88 6.96 5.23
C ALA A 48 -6.66 5.55 4.62
N LYS A 49 -7.35 4.50 5.10
CA LYS A 49 -7.27 3.13 4.53
C LYS A 49 -7.40 3.09 3.01
N THR A 50 -8.42 3.77 2.46
CA THR A 50 -8.63 3.85 1.01
C THR A 50 -7.51 4.62 0.30
N GLN A 51 -6.99 5.68 0.93
CA GLN A 51 -5.89 6.46 0.34
C GLN A 51 -4.58 5.68 0.34
N LEU A 52 -4.34 4.83 1.33
CA LEU A 52 -3.19 3.93 1.37
C LEU A 52 -3.19 3.02 0.14
N VAL A 53 -4.28 2.28 -0.09
CA VAL A 53 -4.38 1.35 -1.21
C VAL A 53 -4.31 2.08 -2.55
N LYS A 54 -4.99 3.22 -2.67
CA LYS A 54 -4.98 4.04 -3.89
C LYS A 54 -3.59 4.62 -4.18
N SER A 55 -2.90 5.13 -3.17
CA SER A 55 -1.56 5.68 -3.31
C SER A 55 -0.55 4.58 -3.65
N LEU A 56 -0.68 3.41 -3.03
CA LEU A 56 0.16 2.26 -3.34
C LEU A 56 0.00 1.87 -4.81
N ALA A 57 -1.22 1.62 -5.29
CA ALA A 57 -1.49 1.28 -6.68
C ALA A 57 -0.90 2.31 -7.66
N ARG A 58 -1.09 3.60 -7.38
CA ARG A 58 -0.53 4.68 -8.20
C ARG A 58 1.01 4.68 -8.22
N SER A 59 1.66 4.40 -7.09
CA SER A 59 3.13 4.38 -7.00
C SER A 59 3.78 3.26 -7.82
N ILE A 60 3.04 2.20 -8.16
CA ILE A 60 3.52 1.07 -8.96
C ILE A 60 2.77 0.90 -10.29
N GLY A 61 1.98 1.90 -10.70
CA GLY A 61 1.30 1.90 -12.00
C GLY A 61 0.18 0.86 -12.15
N LEU A 62 -0.43 0.42 -11.04
CA LEU A 62 -1.55 -0.52 -11.06
C LEU A 62 -2.90 0.19 -11.09
N ASP A 63 -3.90 -0.50 -11.63
CA ASP A 63 -5.29 -0.09 -11.55
C ASP A 63 -5.81 -0.18 -10.11
N PHE A 64 -6.63 0.80 -9.72
CA PHE A 64 -7.35 0.78 -8.44
C PHE A 64 -8.86 0.67 -8.68
N ARG A 65 -9.47 -0.37 -8.11
CA ARG A 65 -10.93 -0.57 -8.08
C ARG A 65 -11.40 -0.71 -6.64
N ARG A 66 -12.51 -0.04 -6.30
CA ARG A 66 -13.17 -0.15 -4.99
C ARG A 66 -14.56 -0.73 -5.18
N ILE A 67 -14.86 -1.77 -4.39
CA ILE A 67 -16.20 -2.34 -4.24
C ILE A 67 -16.63 -2.06 -2.80
N GLN A 68 -17.84 -1.51 -2.61
CA GLN A 68 -18.41 -1.29 -1.29
C GLN A 68 -19.31 -2.48 -0.95
N CYS A 69 -18.99 -3.20 0.11
CA CYS A 69 -19.91 -4.18 0.70
C CYS A 69 -21.01 -3.42 1.45
N THR A 70 -22.27 -3.79 1.19
CA THR A 70 -23.46 -3.32 1.92
C THR A 70 -23.75 -4.21 3.11
#